data_AF-A0A1L6I505-F1
#
_entry.id   AF-A0A1L6I505-F1
#
_cell.length_a   1.000
_cell.length_b   1.000
_cell.length_c   1.000
_cell.angle_alpha   90.00
_cell.angle_beta   90.00
_cell.angle_gamma   90.00
#
_symmetry.space_group_name_H-M   'P 1'
#
loop_
_entity.id
_entity.type
_entity.pdbx_description
1 polymer ?
#
loop_
_entity_poly.entity_id
_entity_poly.type
_entity_poly.pdbx_seq_one_letter_code
_entity_poly.pdbx_strand_id
1 'polypeptide(L)' 'MEFDYGNYHIDASPLSEGGRYFARARICMATAPGANRNEVKWSGDLGQFASEAEAAEHGRKWAIDWCDSQK' A
#
# COMPACT_ATOMS: atom_id res chain seq x y z
N MET A 1 1.13 2.34 -7.07
CA MET A 1 2.57 2.66 -6.90
C MET A 1 3.17 1.64 -5.95
N GLU A 2 4.21 0.95 -6.37
CA GLU A 2 4.91 -0.05 -5.55
C GLU A 2 6.27 0.50 -5.12
N PHE A 3 6.64 0.30 -3.86
CA PHE A 3 7.94 0.72 -3.33
C PHE A 3 8.36 -0.17 -2.16
N ASP A 4 9.67 -0.35 -2.02
CA ASP A 4 10.25 -1.08 -0.89
C ASP A 4 10.54 -0.13 0.27
N TYR A 5 10.19 -0.54 1.49
CA TYR A 5 10.42 0.18 2.73
C TYR A 5 11.02 -0.77 3.78
N GLY A 6 12.34 -0.72 3.93
CA GLY A 6 13.08 -1.64 4.79
C GLY A 6 12.96 -3.08 4.29
N ASN A 7 12.38 -3.97 5.10
CA ASN A 7 12.11 -5.37 4.75
C ASN A 7 10.69 -5.61 4.20
N TYR A 8 9.90 -4.54 4.04
CA TYR A 8 8.53 -4.60 3.57
C TYR A 8 8.42 -4.05 2.16
N HIS A 9 7.68 -4.75 1.32
CA HIS A 9 7.25 -4.32 0.01
C HIS A 9 5.85 -3.73 0.11
N ILE A 10 5.68 -2.48 -0.30
CA ILE A 10 4.41 -1.76 -0.21
C ILE A 10 3.85 -1.55 -1.61
N ASP A 11 2.64 -2.03 -1.85
CA ASP A 11 1.83 -1.75 -3.05
C ASP A 11 0.71 -0.77 -2.69
N ALA A 12 0.96 0.53 -2.91
CA ALA A 12 -0.02 1.61 -2.81
C ALA A 12 -0.61 1.93 -4.19
N SER A 13 -1.14 0.93 -4.88
CA SER A 13 -1.75 1.10 -6.20
C SER A 13 -3.22 1.45 -6.05
N PRO A 14 -3.65 2.70 -6.30
CA PRO A 14 -5.06 3.07 -6.20
C PRO A 14 -5.90 2.31 -7.24
N LEU A 15 -7.18 2.09 -6.93
CA LEU A 15 -8.14 1.53 -7.88
C LEU A 15 -8.92 2.67 -8.54
N SER A 16 -8.85 2.77 -9.87
CA SER A 16 -9.67 3.70 -10.63
C SER A 16 -10.96 3.00 -11.09
N GLU A 17 -12.10 3.41 -10.54
CA GLU A 17 -13.40 2.81 -10.87
C GLU A 17 -14.44 3.91 -11.08
N GLY A 18 -15.06 3.96 -12.26
CA GLY A 18 -16.15 4.90 -12.56
C GLY A 18 -15.82 6.39 -12.40
N GLY A 19 -14.55 6.79 -12.61
CA GLY A 19 -14.08 8.16 -12.43
C GLY A 19 -13.76 8.54 -10.98
N ARG A 20 -13.70 7.57 -10.07
CA ARG A 20 -13.27 7.72 -8.69
C ARG A 20 -12.01 6.92 -8.42
N TYR A 21 -11.15 7.43 -7.54
CA TYR A 21 -9.91 6.76 -7.15
C TYR A 21 -10.03 6.28 -5.72
N PHE A 22 -9.82 4.99 -5.52
CA PHE A 22 -9.89 4.37 -4.21
C PHE A 22 -8.48 4.10 -3.70
N ALA A 23 -8.15 4.69 -2.55
CA ALA A 23 -6.86 4.47 -1.92
C ALA A 23 -6.82 3.06 -1.34
N ARG A 24 -5.79 2.31 -1.70
CA ARG A 24 -5.51 1.01 -1.12
C ARG A 24 -4.01 0.81 -1.00
N ALA A 25 -3.61 0.10 0.03
CA ALA A 25 -2.24 -0.25 0.29
C ALA A 25 -2.15 -1.71 0.76
N ARG A 26 -1.26 -2.46 0.14
CA ARG A 26 -0.87 -3.80 0.56
C ARG A 26 0.58 -3.77 1.00
N ILE A 27 0.86 -4.44 2.10
CA ILE A 27 2.19 -4.55 2.68
C ILE A 27 2.51 -6.04 2.70
N CYS A 28 3.58 -6.38 2.01
CA CYS A 28 4.08 -7.73 1.92
C CYS A 28 5.48 -7.78 2.50
N MET A 29 5.78 -8.77 3.33
CA MET A 29 7.14 -8.98 3.83
C MET A 29 7.86 -9.95 2.91
N ALA A 30 9.05 -9.57 2.44
CA ALA A 30 9.92 -10.48 1.72
C ALA A 30 10.74 -11.28 2.73
N THR A 31 10.35 -12.53 2.98
CA THR A 31 11.05 -13.42 3.93
C THR A 31 12.43 -13.85 3.41
N ALA A 32 12.64 -13.85 2.10
CA ALA A 32 13.95 -14.03 1.45
C ALA A 32 13.91 -13.52 -0.01
N PRO A 33 15.06 -13.12 -0.60
CA PRO A 33 15.13 -12.83 -2.03
C PRO A 33 14.81 -14.10 -2.84
N GLY A 34 13.65 -14.11 -3.51
CA GLY A 34 13.13 -15.26 -4.27
C GLY A 34 12.09 -16.10 -3.54
N ALA A 35 11.76 -15.80 -2.28
CA ALA A 35 10.63 -16.40 -1.59
C ALA A 35 9.33 -15.63 -1.85
N ASN A 36 8.19 -16.33 -1.72
CA ASN A 36 6.87 -15.72 -1.85
C ASN A 36 6.75 -14.51 -0.91
N ARG A 37 6.37 -13.36 -1.49
CA ARG A 37 6.00 -12.17 -0.72
C ARG A 37 4.77 -12.52 0.12
N ASN A 38 4.94 -12.64 1.43
CA ASN A 38 3.81 -12.89 2.31
C ASN A 38 3.10 -11.58 2.57
N GLU A 39 1.84 -11.48 2.14
CA GLU A 39 0.99 -10.35 2.53
C GLU A 39 0.85 -10.37 4.05
N VAL A 40 1.43 -9.36 4.71
CA VAL A 40 1.36 -9.21 6.17
C VAL A 40 0.19 -8.32 6.56
N LYS A 41 -0.17 -7.39 5.68
CA LYS A 41 -1.21 -6.40 5.95
C LYS A 41 -1.81 -5.88 4.67
N TRP A 42 -3.13 -5.80 4.64
CA TRP A 42 -3.88 -5.13 3.60
C TRP A 42 -4.81 -4.09 4.23
N SER A 43 -4.76 -2.86 3.71
CA SER A 43 -5.63 -1.77 4.17
C SER A 43 -7.08 -1.95 3.73
N GLY A 44 -7.32 -2.72 2.67
CA GLY A 44 -8.58 -2.65 1.93
C GLY A 44 -8.74 -1.29 1.25
N ASP A 45 -9.96 -0.77 1.31
CA ASP A 45 -10.32 0.57 0.86
C ASP A 45 -10.10 1.57 2.01
N LEU A 46 -9.09 2.43 1.86
CA LEU A 46 -8.81 3.50 2.81
C LEU A 46 -9.73 4.71 2.62
N GLY A 47 -10.44 4.75 1.50
CA GLY A 47 -11.34 5.83 1.14
C GLY A 47 -11.32 6.17 -0.34
N GLN A 48 -12.29 6.99 -0.71
CA GLN A 48 -12.48 7.53 -2.04
C GLN A 48 -11.88 8.93 -2.18
N PHE A 49 -11.17 9.14 -3.28
CA PHE A 49 -10.52 10.40 -3.64
C PHE A 49 -10.93 10.83 -5.05
N ALA A 50 -10.85 12.14 -5.27
CA ALA A 50 -11.12 12.75 -6.56
C ALA A 50 -9.93 12.59 -7.54
N SER A 51 -8.72 12.40 -7.02
CA SER A 51 -7.49 12.27 -7.81
C SER A 51 -6.69 11.01 -7.46
N GLU A 52 -6.06 10.42 -8.47
CA GLU A 52 -5.16 9.27 -8.30
C GLU A 52 -4.00 9.59 -7.35
N ALA A 53 -3.43 10.78 -7.49
CA ALA A 53 -2.32 11.25 -6.66
C ALA A 53 -2.70 11.23 -5.17
N GLU A 54 -3.85 11.80 -4.80
CA GLU A 54 -4.31 11.79 -3.41
C GLU A 54 -4.55 10.37 -2.89
N ALA A 55 -5.15 9.51 -3.71
CA ALA A 55 -5.39 8.11 -3.36
C ALA A 55 -4.08 7.33 -3.13
N ALA A 56 -3.11 7.52 -4.02
CA ALA A 56 -1.79 6.90 -3.91
C ALA A 56 -1.02 7.44 -2.70
N GLU A 57 -1.06 8.75 -2.44
CA GLU A 57 -0.42 9.38 -1.29
C GLU A 57 -1.03 8.93 0.04
N HIS A 58 -2.36 8.78 0.13
CA HIS A 58 -3.02 8.21 1.30
C HIS A 58 -2.62 6.76 1.54
N GLY A 59 -2.67 5.93 0.50
CA GLY A 59 -2.23 4.53 0.59
C GLY A 59 -0.77 4.41 1.05
N ARG A 60 0.11 5.24 0.50
CA ARG A 60 1.52 5.31 0.88
C ARG A 60 1.70 5.72 2.35
N LYS A 61 1.06 6.81 2.79
CA LYS A 61 1.18 7.29 4.18
C LYS A 61 0.71 6.24 5.17
N TRP A 62 -0.43 5.62 4.92
CA TRP A 62 -0.96 4.56 5.76
C TRP A 62 0.01 3.37 5.89
N ALA A 63 0.62 2.95 4.78
CA ALA A 63 1.54 1.83 4.80
C ALA A 63 2.84 2.14 5.54
N ILE A 64 3.36 3.36 5.41
CA ILE A 64 4.53 3.83 6.16
C ILE A 64 4.21 3.88 7.65
N ASP A 65 3.06 4.45 8.03
CA ASP A 65 2.60 4.54 9.41
C ASP A 65 2.47 3.16 10.06
N TRP A 66 1.85 2.21 9.34
CA TRP A 66 1.77 0.83 9.82
C TRP A 66 3.15 0.21 10.01
N CYS A 67 4.05 0.39 9.03
CA CYS A 67 5.40 -0.15 9.11
C CYS A 67 6.20 0.45 10.28
N ASP A 68 6.05 1.75 10.54
CA ASP A 68 6.70 2.41 11.68
C ASP A 68 6.15 1.87 13.01
N SER A 69 4.83 1.62 13.08
CA SER A 69 4.21 1.01 14.25
C SER A 69 4.57 -0.48 14.47
N GLN A 70 5.15 -1.18 13.48
CA GLN A 70 5.66 -2.55 13.64
C GLN A 70 7.11 -2.62 14.15
N LYS A 71 7.77 -1.47 14.33
CA LYS A 71 9.16 -1.37 14.76
C LYS A 71 9.31 -1.44 16.27
#